data_AF-A0A1Y1JRF7-F1
#
_entry.id   AF-A0A1Y1JRF7-F1
#
_cell.length_a   1.000
_cell.length_b   1.000
_cell.length_c   1.000
_cell.angle_alpha   90.00
_cell.angle_beta   90.00
_cell.angle_gamma   90.00
#
_symmetry.space_group_name_H-M   'P 1'
#
loop_
_entity.id
_entity.type
_entity.pdbx_description
1 polymer ?
#
loop_
_entity_poly.entity_id
_entity_poly.type
_entity_poly.pdbx_seq_one_letter_code
_entity_poly.pdbx_strand_id
1 'polypeptide(L)'
;MKNKYVFFYSYKSNYKIIIVYDYIEKLYEPKRRMYNDIGYGKSRYDFYCKNVTASGFNKSNSEHINICLDAKTYMLSITGKYRNHNYEDENIYCLYLFYWLYHNLMKKTNQFVDVKSMLYQVLNAYGRDLGGFDNLCKDYKNIITDYDLIKISHLYDVYKCIKGEYDNELREDDYFCVAIKKLVENYNTEMKAHAVTHTVPMETIRCPSNIKSPIIITVLAMVITLTFLFIMFKVNYDMFYKYFFYKNTKYGSNLQRVIKRIKNKLSISSESEMRRRDSSYNRYNILNHLNEFYY
;
A
#
# COMPACT_ATOMS: atom_id res chain seq x y z
N MET A 1 0.22 1.85 -5.72
CA MET A 1 -0.36 0.61 -5.19
C MET A 1 -1.80 0.89 -4.77
N LYS A 2 -2.79 0.48 -5.58
CA LYS A 2 -4.22 0.55 -5.25
C LYS A 2 -4.69 -0.87 -4.94
N ASN A 3 -4.42 -1.35 -3.73
CA ASN A 3 -5.16 -2.50 -3.21
C ASN A 3 -6.52 -1.96 -2.75
N LYS A 4 -7.48 -1.96 -3.67
CA LYS A 4 -8.89 -1.85 -3.32
C LYS A 4 -9.18 -2.98 -2.33
N TYR A 5 -9.69 -2.63 -1.15
CA TYR A 5 -10.40 -3.56 -0.29
C TYR A 5 -11.64 -4.02 -1.06
N VAL A 6 -11.45 -5.01 -1.93
CA VAL A 6 -12.53 -5.73 -2.58
C VAL A 6 -12.99 -6.71 -1.51
N PHE A 7 -14.13 -6.43 -0.90
CA PHE A 7 -14.94 -7.50 -0.32
C PHE A 7 -15.26 -8.46 -1.46
N PHE A 8 -14.49 -9.53 -1.59
CA PHE A 8 -14.64 -10.50 -2.66
C PHE A 8 -16.00 -11.19 -2.52
N TYR A 9 -16.95 -10.78 -3.36
CA TYR A 9 -18.13 -11.59 -3.69
C TYR A 9 -17.72 -12.50 -4.85
N SER A 10 -17.23 -13.69 -4.53
CA SER A 10 -17.09 -14.80 -5.47
C SER A 10 -18.06 -15.92 -5.06
N TYR A 11 -18.77 -16.46 -6.05
CA TYR A 11 -19.92 -17.36 -5.95
C TYR A 11 -19.54 -18.82 -5.59
N LYS A 12 -18.61 -19.02 -4.65
CA LYS A 12 -18.32 -20.33 -4.02
C LYS A 12 -18.42 -20.19 -2.50
N SER A 13 -19.58 -20.58 -1.97
CA SER A 13 -20.03 -20.44 -0.57
C SER A 13 -18.95 -20.75 0.49
N ASN A 14 -18.19 -21.84 0.33
CA ASN A 14 -17.41 -22.41 1.45
C ASN A 14 -16.10 -21.67 1.73
N TYR A 15 -15.44 -21.10 0.71
CA TYR A 15 -14.20 -20.35 0.90
C TYR A 15 -14.44 -18.98 1.54
N LYS A 16 -15.66 -18.44 1.38
CA LYS A 16 -16.00 -17.09 1.84
C LYS A 16 -16.17 -17.02 3.36
N ILE A 17 -16.74 -18.05 3.97
CA ILE A 17 -16.95 -18.12 5.43
C ILE A 17 -15.61 -18.21 6.15
N ILE A 18 -14.68 -19.04 5.65
CA ILE A 18 -13.35 -19.22 6.23
C ILE A 18 -12.54 -17.91 6.20
N ILE A 19 -12.51 -17.20 5.07
CA ILE A 19 -11.76 -15.93 4.93
C ILE A 19 -12.31 -14.84 5.85
N VAL A 20 -13.63 -14.79 6.02
CA VAL A 20 -14.27 -13.81 6.92
C VAL A 20 -13.93 -14.15 8.38
N TYR A 21 -13.91 -15.44 8.74
CA TYR A 21 -13.59 -15.86 10.10
C TYR A 21 -12.12 -15.59 10.47
N ASP A 22 -11.17 -15.95 9.59
CA ASP A 22 -9.74 -15.66 9.79
C ASP A 22 -9.50 -14.15 9.96
N TYR A 23 -10.22 -13.33 9.21
CA TYR A 23 -10.11 -11.88 9.31
C TYR A 23 -10.69 -11.33 10.61
N ILE A 24 -11.81 -11.87 11.08
CA ILE A 24 -12.43 -11.46 12.35
C ILE A 24 -11.62 -11.95 13.55
N GLU A 25 -10.98 -13.12 13.47
CA GLU A 25 -10.08 -13.61 14.53
C GLU A 25 -8.92 -12.65 14.78
N LYS A 26 -8.41 -11.99 13.73
CA LYS A 26 -7.39 -10.94 13.87
C LYS A 26 -7.85 -9.74 14.72
N LEU A 27 -9.15 -9.55 14.97
CA LEU A 27 -9.68 -8.49 15.84
C LEU A 27 -9.48 -8.78 17.34
N TYR A 28 -9.13 -10.01 17.73
CA TYR A 28 -8.90 -10.38 19.12
C TYR A 28 -7.76 -9.59 19.78
N GLU A 29 -6.62 -9.47 19.10
CA GLU A 29 -5.47 -8.72 19.60
C GLU A 29 -5.76 -7.21 19.76
N PRO A 30 -6.37 -6.54 18.76
CA PRO A 30 -6.95 -5.21 18.92
C PRO A 30 -7.88 -5.06 20.13
N LYS A 31 -8.80 -6.02 20.35
CA LYS A 31 -9.71 -6.06 21.51
C LYS A 31 -8.95 -6.07 22.82
N ARG A 32 -8.08 -7.07 23.00
CA ARG A 32 -7.29 -7.23 24.22
C ARG A 32 -6.50 -5.97 24.55
N ARG A 33 -5.91 -5.34 23.54
CA ARG A 33 -5.17 -4.09 23.72
C ARG A 33 -6.06 -2.94 24.15
N MET A 34 -7.21 -2.75 23.50
CA MET A 34 -8.18 -1.72 23.90
C MET A 34 -8.51 -1.84 25.39
N TYR A 35 -8.83 -3.04 25.86
CA TYR A 35 -9.14 -3.25 27.28
C TYR A 35 -7.98 -2.94 28.23
N ASN A 36 -6.74 -3.20 27.82
CA ASN A 36 -5.56 -2.86 28.63
C ASN A 36 -5.28 -1.35 28.67
N ASP A 37 -5.73 -0.62 27.66
CA ASP A 37 -5.48 0.81 27.51
C ASP A 37 -6.60 1.69 28.11
N ILE A 38 -7.80 1.12 28.35
CA ILE A 38 -8.93 1.82 28.97
C ILE A 38 -8.51 2.43 30.31
N GLY A 39 -8.86 3.71 30.52
CA GLY A 39 -8.55 4.42 31.76
C GLY A 39 -7.17 5.08 31.83
N TYR A 40 -6.22 4.72 30.97
CA TYR A 40 -4.88 5.30 31.04
C TYR A 40 -4.86 6.74 30.50
N GLY A 41 -4.40 7.71 31.31
CA GLY A 41 -4.20 9.09 30.88
C GLY A 41 -5.46 9.94 30.66
N LYS A 42 -6.62 9.54 31.20
CA LYS A 42 -7.92 10.22 31.01
C LYS A 42 -7.89 11.75 31.23
N SER A 43 -7.18 12.23 32.24
CA SER A 43 -7.11 13.67 32.54
C SER A 43 -6.38 14.50 31.47
N ARG A 44 -5.40 13.91 30.77
CA ARG A 44 -4.60 14.60 29.75
C ARG A 44 -5.41 14.85 28.47
N TYR A 45 -6.49 14.11 28.27
CA TYR A 45 -7.20 14.06 26.99
C TYR A 45 -8.60 14.67 27.00
N ASP A 46 -9.07 15.09 28.16
CA ASP A 46 -10.40 15.67 28.36
C ASP A 46 -10.67 16.89 27.44
N PHE A 47 -9.66 17.74 27.25
CA PHE A 47 -9.75 18.91 26.35
C PHE A 47 -10.18 18.53 24.92
N TYR A 48 -9.74 17.39 24.40
CA TYR A 48 -10.03 16.99 23.03
C TYR A 48 -11.45 16.48 22.89
N CYS A 49 -11.91 15.69 23.85
CA CYS A 49 -13.26 15.15 23.87
C CYS A 49 -14.31 16.26 24.07
N LYS A 50 -13.97 17.30 24.84
CA LYS A 50 -14.80 18.51 24.97
C LYS A 50 -14.94 19.32 23.68
N ASN A 51 -14.05 19.13 22.71
CA ASN A 51 -14.10 19.82 21.42
C ASN A 51 -14.80 19.02 20.32
N VAL A 52 -15.23 17.77 20.58
CA VAL A 52 -15.95 16.95 19.60
C VAL A 52 -17.37 17.47 19.37
N THR A 53 -17.68 17.84 18.15
CA THR A 53 -18.97 18.38 17.66
C THR A 53 -19.77 17.39 16.82
N ALA A 54 -19.51 16.09 16.96
CA ALA A 54 -20.21 15.06 16.20
C ALA A 54 -21.70 15.00 16.55
N SER A 55 -22.55 14.78 15.54
CA SER A 55 -24.00 14.62 15.76
C SER A 55 -24.27 13.44 16.68
N GLY A 56 -25.15 13.62 17.65
CA GLY A 56 -25.44 12.64 18.70
C GLY A 56 -24.39 12.57 19.81
N PHE A 57 -23.24 13.27 19.71
CA PHE A 57 -22.27 13.31 20.78
C PHE A 57 -22.60 14.38 21.82
N ASN A 58 -22.95 13.97 23.05
CA ASN A 58 -23.22 14.89 24.14
C ASN A 58 -21.97 15.10 25.03
N LYS A 59 -21.37 16.29 24.96
CA LYS A 59 -20.20 16.68 25.76
C LYS A 59 -20.46 16.74 27.27
N SER A 60 -21.73 16.88 27.67
CA SER A 60 -22.14 16.86 29.07
C SER A 60 -22.43 15.44 29.56
N ASN A 61 -22.53 14.46 28.67
CA ASN A 61 -22.68 13.06 29.03
C ASN A 61 -21.31 12.46 29.36
N SER A 62 -21.11 12.08 30.62
CA SER A 62 -19.86 11.47 31.09
C SER A 62 -19.53 10.16 30.39
N GLU A 63 -20.51 9.39 29.93
CA GLU A 63 -20.30 8.17 29.16
C GLU A 63 -19.72 8.47 27.78
N HIS A 64 -20.26 9.46 27.08
CA HIS A 64 -19.74 9.88 25.77
C HIS A 64 -18.30 10.39 25.89
N ILE A 65 -18.01 11.18 26.92
CA ILE A 65 -16.66 11.65 27.22
C ILE A 65 -15.73 10.46 27.51
N ASN A 66 -16.14 9.51 28.35
CA ASN A 66 -15.34 8.31 28.64
C ASN A 66 -15.03 7.49 27.39
N ILE A 67 -16.03 7.25 26.52
CA ILE A 67 -15.84 6.54 25.26
C ILE A 67 -14.83 7.26 24.36
N CYS A 68 -14.94 8.58 24.26
CA CYS A 68 -13.99 9.39 23.50
C CYS A 68 -12.56 9.28 24.08
N LEU A 69 -12.42 9.33 25.41
CA LEU A 69 -11.13 9.22 26.09
C LEU A 69 -10.49 7.85 25.86
N ASP A 70 -11.27 6.77 26.00
CA ASP A 70 -10.79 5.40 25.81
C ASP A 70 -10.37 5.17 24.34
N ALA A 71 -11.18 5.66 23.38
CA ALA A 71 -10.81 5.65 21.97
C ALA A 71 -9.50 6.39 21.71
N LYS A 72 -9.31 7.56 22.33
CA LYS A 72 -8.07 8.35 22.19
C LYS A 72 -6.86 7.62 22.77
N THR A 73 -6.97 7.04 23.96
CA THR A 73 -5.87 6.28 24.57
C THR A 73 -5.49 5.06 23.73
N TYR A 74 -6.47 4.38 23.15
CA TYR A 74 -6.21 3.29 22.22
C TYR A 74 -5.48 3.73 20.95
N MET A 75 -5.86 4.87 20.38
CA MET A 75 -5.17 5.40 19.20
C MET A 75 -3.69 5.73 19.49
N LEU A 76 -3.39 6.20 20.70
CA LEU A 76 -2.01 6.39 21.16
C LEU A 76 -1.23 5.08 21.22
N SER A 77 -1.87 4.00 21.67
CA SER A 77 -1.20 2.70 21.76
C SER A 77 -0.96 2.05 20.39
N ILE A 78 -1.88 2.25 19.43
CA ILE A 78 -1.69 1.87 18.03
C ILE A 78 -0.50 2.64 17.47
N THR A 79 -0.51 3.97 17.60
CA THR A 79 0.51 4.82 17.00
C THR A 79 1.90 4.62 17.59
N GLY A 80 2.01 4.38 18.90
CA GLY A 80 3.28 4.04 19.53
C GLY A 80 3.88 2.72 19.03
N LYS A 81 3.04 1.71 18.76
CA LYS A 81 3.49 0.39 18.29
C LYS A 81 3.85 0.39 16.80
N TYR A 82 3.11 1.12 15.97
CA TYR A 82 3.22 1.03 14.51
C TYR A 82 4.03 2.16 13.85
N ARG A 83 4.81 2.92 14.63
CA ARG A 83 5.81 3.86 14.11
C ARG A 83 6.79 3.24 13.09
N ASN A 84 6.93 1.91 13.09
CA ASN A 84 7.84 1.17 12.20
C ASN A 84 7.16 0.48 10.98
N HIS A 85 5.96 0.92 10.56
CA HIS A 85 5.38 0.65 9.24
C HIS A 85 5.02 -0.82 8.87
N ASN A 86 4.29 -1.55 9.72
CA ASN A 86 3.52 -2.71 9.21
C ASN A 86 2.07 -2.30 8.93
N TYR A 87 1.78 -1.97 7.67
CA TYR A 87 0.50 -1.39 7.22
C TYR A 87 -0.70 -2.34 7.42
N GLU A 88 -0.50 -3.66 7.25
CA GLU A 88 -1.58 -4.64 7.36
C GLU A 88 -2.10 -4.76 8.79
N ASP A 89 -1.20 -4.67 9.77
CA ASP A 89 -1.57 -4.69 11.18
C ASP A 89 -2.29 -3.40 11.57
N GLU A 90 -1.83 -2.22 11.16
CA GLU A 90 -2.51 -0.96 11.49
C GLU A 90 -4.01 -0.98 11.11
N ASN A 91 -4.31 -1.57 9.96
CA ASN A 91 -5.65 -1.65 9.42
C ASN A 91 -6.62 -2.47 10.30
N ILE A 92 -6.17 -3.58 10.90
CA ILE A 92 -7.03 -4.39 11.76
C ILE A 92 -7.34 -3.67 13.09
N TYR A 93 -6.39 -2.91 13.63
CA TYR A 93 -6.61 -2.11 14.85
C TYR A 93 -7.57 -0.94 14.60
N CYS A 94 -7.43 -0.28 13.45
CA CYS A 94 -8.36 0.74 13.00
C CYS A 94 -9.78 0.18 12.86
N LEU A 95 -9.94 -0.96 12.18
CA LEU A 95 -11.23 -1.61 12.01
C LEU A 95 -11.89 -1.95 13.34
N TYR A 96 -11.10 -2.47 14.29
CA TYR A 96 -11.60 -2.75 15.63
C TYR A 96 -12.04 -1.49 16.37
N LEU A 97 -11.29 -0.39 16.26
CA LEU A 97 -11.68 0.91 16.84
C LEU A 97 -13.04 1.39 16.31
N PHE A 98 -13.24 1.29 14.98
CA PHE A 98 -14.53 1.61 14.35
C PHE A 98 -15.67 0.75 14.90
N TYR A 99 -15.47 -0.57 14.97
CA TYR A 99 -16.43 -1.50 15.57
C TYR A 99 -16.73 -1.15 17.04
N TRP A 100 -15.70 -0.92 17.85
CA TRP A 100 -15.83 -0.66 19.28
C TRP A 100 -16.58 0.65 19.55
N LEU A 101 -16.29 1.70 18.77
CA LEU A 101 -17.01 2.96 18.85
C LEU A 101 -18.48 2.79 18.45
N TYR A 102 -18.73 2.09 17.34
CA TYR A 102 -20.10 1.78 16.92
C TYR A 102 -20.85 1.05 18.03
N HIS A 103 -20.26 0.01 18.60
CA HIS A 103 -20.89 -0.79 19.64
C HIS A 103 -21.15 0.02 20.91
N ASN A 104 -20.17 0.76 21.43
CA ASN A 104 -20.34 1.49 22.68
C ASN A 104 -21.21 2.73 22.55
N LEU A 105 -21.15 3.45 21.42
CA LEU A 105 -21.99 4.64 21.22
C LEU A 105 -23.42 4.25 20.85
N MET A 106 -23.61 3.36 19.88
CA MET A 106 -24.96 3.04 19.41
C MET A 106 -25.73 2.17 20.40
N LYS A 107 -25.08 1.13 20.95
CA LYS A 107 -25.77 0.13 21.77
C LYS A 107 -25.99 0.58 23.21
N LYS A 108 -25.04 1.31 23.81
CA LYS A 108 -25.17 1.73 25.22
C LYS A 108 -25.96 3.03 25.38
N THR A 109 -25.79 3.98 24.48
CA THR A 109 -26.46 5.29 24.60
C THR A 109 -27.85 5.31 23.95
N ASN A 110 -28.17 4.29 23.13
CA ASN A 110 -29.40 4.18 22.34
C ASN A 110 -29.66 5.41 21.44
N GLN A 111 -28.61 6.15 21.10
CA GLN A 111 -28.66 7.30 20.21
C GLN A 111 -27.92 6.97 18.93
N PHE A 112 -28.51 7.40 17.80
CA PHE A 112 -27.80 7.39 16.53
C PHE A 112 -26.72 8.46 16.58
N VAL A 113 -25.51 8.05 16.97
CA VAL A 113 -24.32 8.89 16.88
C VAL A 113 -23.73 8.67 15.50
N ASP A 114 -23.37 9.75 14.82
CA ASP A 114 -22.58 9.65 13.59
C ASP A 114 -21.16 9.21 13.97
N VAL A 115 -20.98 7.89 14.10
CA VAL A 115 -19.74 7.23 14.53
C VAL A 115 -18.59 7.64 13.62
N LYS A 116 -18.85 7.81 12.33
CA LYS A 116 -17.86 8.24 11.35
C LYS A 116 -17.40 9.67 11.60
N SER A 117 -18.34 10.60 11.80
CA SER A 117 -18.04 11.99 12.15
C SER A 117 -17.32 12.10 13.49
N MET A 118 -17.73 11.33 14.50
CA MET A 118 -17.06 11.31 15.79
C MET A 118 -15.62 10.83 15.67
N LEU A 119 -15.39 9.66 15.05
CA LEU A 119 -14.04 9.14 14.89
C LEU A 119 -13.18 10.08 14.04
N TYR A 120 -13.74 10.69 12.99
CA TYR A 120 -13.05 11.71 12.20
C TYR A 120 -12.60 12.89 13.05
N GLN A 121 -13.46 13.38 13.95
CA GLN A 121 -13.13 14.49 14.83
C GLN A 121 -12.12 14.11 15.90
N VAL A 122 -12.19 12.90 16.45
CA VAL A 122 -11.18 12.36 17.38
C VAL A 122 -9.83 12.21 16.67
N LEU A 123 -9.81 11.65 15.46
CA LEU A 123 -8.62 11.53 14.59
C LEU A 123 -8.01 12.90 14.26
N ASN A 124 -8.82 13.87 13.88
CA ASN A 124 -8.33 15.21 13.51
C ASN A 124 -7.89 16.05 14.72
N ALA A 125 -8.54 15.87 15.86
CA ALA A 125 -8.07 16.45 17.12
C ALA A 125 -6.67 15.90 17.43
N TYR A 126 -6.48 14.59 17.24
CA TYR A 126 -5.21 13.91 17.48
C TYR A 126 -4.09 14.28 16.49
N GLY A 127 -4.40 14.35 15.19
CA GLY A 127 -3.42 14.64 14.14
C GLY A 127 -2.71 15.98 14.31
N ARG A 128 -3.40 16.98 14.88
CA ARG A 128 -2.87 18.33 15.09
C ARG A 128 -1.82 18.42 16.21
N ASP A 129 -1.92 17.62 17.27
CA ASP A 129 -1.05 17.80 18.45
C ASP A 129 0.28 17.02 18.37
N LEU A 130 0.31 15.93 17.61
CA LEU A 130 1.45 15.00 17.64
C LEU A 130 2.18 14.84 16.29
N GLY A 131 1.87 15.72 15.31
CA GLY A 131 2.75 16.00 14.17
C GLY A 131 3.06 14.80 13.26
N GLY A 132 2.05 14.04 12.83
CA GLY A 132 2.28 12.95 11.87
C GLY A 132 1.17 11.91 11.69
N PHE A 133 -0.03 12.14 12.23
CA PHE A 133 -1.07 11.11 12.30
C PHE A 133 -2.22 11.30 11.32
N ASP A 134 -2.09 12.21 10.36
CA ASP A 134 -3.10 12.42 9.30
C ASP A 134 -3.35 11.16 8.45
N ASN A 135 -2.45 10.18 8.53
CA ASN A 135 -2.56 8.90 7.84
C ASN A 135 -3.10 7.76 8.69
N LEU A 136 -3.24 7.90 10.01
CA LEU A 136 -3.76 6.83 10.87
C LEU A 136 -5.19 6.48 10.44
N CYS A 137 -5.43 5.19 10.15
CA CYS A 137 -6.73 4.70 9.70
C CYS A 137 -7.26 5.37 8.41
N LYS A 138 -6.40 6.00 7.61
CA LYS A 138 -6.80 6.77 6.43
C LYS A 138 -7.52 5.94 5.38
N ASP A 139 -7.15 4.68 5.25
CA ASP A 139 -7.79 3.74 4.34
C ASP A 139 -9.27 3.53 4.71
N TYR A 140 -9.59 3.43 5.99
CA TYR A 140 -10.96 3.22 6.45
C TYR A 140 -11.78 4.51 6.49
N LYS A 141 -11.15 5.65 6.77
CA LYS A 141 -11.79 6.97 6.90
C LYS A 141 -12.74 7.29 5.74
N ASN A 142 -12.35 6.96 4.51
CA ASN A 142 -13.14 7.27 3.31
C ASN A 142 -13.93 6.09 2.78
N ILE A 143 -13.54 4.85 3.12
CA ILE A 143 -14.10 3.64 2.52
C ILE A 143 -15.23 3.06 3.35
N ILE A 144 -15.17 3.15 4.68
CA ILE A 144 -16.14 2.49 5.54
C ILE A 144 -17.48 3.24 5.54
N THR A 145 -18.56 2.49 5.34
CA THR A 145 -19.95 2.95 5.40
C THR A 145 -20.62 2.48 6.68
N ASP A 146 -21.75 3.08 7.04
CA ASP A 146 -22.55 2.63 8.21
C ASP A 146 -23.01 1.18 8.05
N TYR A 147 -23.32 0.78 6.82
CA TYR A 147 -23.64 -0.61 6.49
C TYR A 147 -22.48 -1.57 6.78
N ASP A 148 -21.24 -1.16 6.47
CA ASP A 148 -20.06 -1.95 6.78
C ASP A 148 -19.87 -2.08 8.29
N LEU A 149 -20.11 -1.02 9.07
CA LEU A 149 -20.03 -1.04 10.53
C LEU A 149 -21.04 -2.02 11.14
N ILE A 150 -22.30 -1.98 10.69
CA ILE A 150 -23.34 -2.93 11.10
C ILE A 150 -22.89 -4.37 10.80
N LYS A 151 -22.39 -4.59 9.58
CA LYS A 151 -21.93 -5.91 9.15
C LYS A 151 -20.76 -6.42 9.97
N ILE A 152 -19.75 -5.58 10.22
CA ILE A 152 -18.60 -5.92 11.07
C ILE A 152 -19.07 -6.22 12.49
N SER A 153 -20.02 -5.45 13.03
CA SER A 153 -20.60 -5.72 14.34
C SER A 153 -21.21 -7.11 14.40
N HIS A 154 -22.09 -7.46 13.46
CA HIS A 154 -22.71 -8.77 13.44
C HIS A 154 -21.69 -9.91 13.27
N LEU A 155 -20.68 -9.72 12.41
CA LEU A 155 -19.61 -10.71 12.23
C LEU A 155 -18.79 -10.92 13.50
N TYR A 156 -18.50 -9.84 14.22
CA TYR A 156 -17.78 -9.92 15.48
C TYR A 156 -18.63 -10.53 16.60
N ASP A 157 -19.94 -10.26 16.63
CA ASP A 157 -20.88 -10.92 17.53
C ASP A 157 -20.92 -12.44 17.30
N VAL A 158 -20.97 -12.87 16.04
CA VAL A 158 -20.85 -14.30 15.65
C VAL A 158 -19.53 -14.88 16.15
N TYR A 159 -18.41 -14.18 15.96
CA TYR A 159 -17.10 -14.64 16.44
C TYR A 159 -17.07 -14.83 17.96
N LYS A 160 -17.60 -13.86 18.72
CA LYS A 160 -17.70 -13.97 20.19
C LYS A 160 -18.50 -15.22 20.60
N CYS A 161 -19.64 -15.46 19.95
CA CYS A 161 -20.45 -16.67 20.21
C CYS A 161 -19.66 -17.96 19.95
N ILE A 162 -18.91 -18.03 18.85
CA ILE A 162 -18.14 -19.23 18.48
C ILE A 162 -16.97 -19.47 19.44
N LYS A 163 -16.25 -18.41 19.83
CA LYS A 163 -15.11 -18.52 20.76
C LYS A 163 -15.51 -18.65 22.23
N GLY A 164 -16.78 -18.43 22.57
CA GLY A 164 -17.23 -18.37 23.96
C GLY A 164 -16.67 -17.18 24.72
N GLU A 165 -16.26 -16.11 24.00
CA GLU A 165 -15.83 -14.85 24.60
C GLU A 165 -17.05 -14.02 24.98
N TYR A 166 -17.64 -14.38 26.10
CA TYR A 166 -18.71 -13.61 26.70
C TYR A 166 -18.10 -12.52 27.58
N ASP A 167 -18.18 -11.27 27.09
CA ASP A 167 -18.21 -10.15 28.01
C ASP A 167 -19.53 -10.28 28.80
N ASN A 168 -19.61 -9.81 30.06
CA ASN A 168 -20.77 -9.99 30.98
C ASN A 168 -22.18 -9.65 30.42
N GLU A 169 -22.27 -9.10 29.19
CA GLU A 169 -23.47 -8.75 28.46
C GLU A 169 -24.10 -9.89 27.63
N LEU A 170 -23.34 -10.93 27.24
CA LEU A 170 -23.87 -12.06 26.46
C LEU A 170 -23.91 -13.31 27.35
N ARG A 171 -25.11 -13.77 27.72
CA ARG A 171 -25.27 -15.03 28.47
C ARG A 171 -25.11 -16.21 27.52
N GLU A 172 -24.61 -17.32 28.05
CA GLU A 172 -24.50 -18.60 27.34
C GLU A 172 -25.87 -19.08 26.77
N ASP A 173 -26.95 -18.56 27.34
CA ASP A 173 -28.35 -18.80 26.98
C ASP A 173 -28.88 -17.88 25.86
N ASP A 174 -28.03 -17.03 25.26
CA ASP A 174 -28.46 -16.17 24.16
C ASP A 174 -28.88 -17.05 22.97
N TYR A 175 -30.18 -17.00 22.65
CA TYR A 175 -30.80 -17.71 21.54
C TYR A 175 -30.02 -17.52 20.24
N PHE A 176 -29.45 -16.32 20.04
CA PHE A 176 -28.60 -16.03 18.88
C PHE A 176 -27.32 -16.90 18.89
N CYS A 177 -26.56 -16.91 19.98
CA CYS A 177 -25.33 -17.70 20.06
C CYS A 177 -25.59 -19.21 19.98
N VAL A 178 -26.69 -19.69 20.59
CA VAL A 178 -27.12 -21.09 20.49
C VAL A 178 -27.42 -21.46 19.02
N ALA A 179 -28.15 -20.60 18.31
CA ALA A 179 -28.45 -20.82 16.90
C ALA A 179 -27.20 -20.84 16.02
N ILE A 180 -26.26 -19.91 16.26
CA ILE A 180 -24.98 -19.85 15.54
C ILE A 180 -24.14 -21.10 15.82
N LYS A 181 -23.98 -21.52 17.08
CA LYS A 181 -23.23 -22.74 17.43
C LYS A 181 -23.81 -23.97 16.74
N LYS A 182 -25.13 -24.13 16.79
CA LYS A 182 -25.84 -25.22 16.11
C LYS A 182 -25.62 -25.20 14.59
N LEU A 183 -25.61 -24.02 13.97
CA LEU A 183 -25.34 -23.88 12.53
C LEU A 183 -23.91 -24.30 12.19
N VAL A 184 -22.93 -23.87 12.98
CA VAL A 184 -21.51 -24.25 12.83
C VAL A 184 -21.32 -25.77 13.02
N GLU A 185 -21.96 -26.35 14.03
CA GLU A 185 -21.93 -27.80 14.30
C GLU A 185 -22.53 -28.63 13.16
N ASN A 186 -23.71 -28.23 12.67
CA ASN A 186 -24.36 -28.88 11.53
C ASN A 186 -23.46 -28.85 10.29
N TYR A 187 -22.92 -27.68 9.95
CA TYR A 187 -22.02 -27.52 8.81
C TYR A 187 -20.75 -28.39 8.95
N ASN A 188 -20.11 -28.38 10.13
CA ASN A 188 -18.93 -29.20 10.38
C ASN A 188 -19.24 -30.70 10.29
N THR A 189 -20.43 -31.11 10.69
CA THR A 189 -20.90 -32.51 10.61
C THR A 189 -21.10 -32.93 9.16
N GLU A 190 -21.77 -32.10 8.34
CA GLU A 190 -21.94 -32.33 6.90
C GLU A 190 -20.58 -32.39 6.18
N MET A 191 -19.67 -31.46 6.47
CA MET A 191 -18.32 -31.45 5.87
C MET A 191 -17.52 -32.70 6.22
N LYS A 192 -17.58 -33.17 7.47
CA LYS A 192 -16.94 -34.44 7.89
C LYS A 192 -17.55 -35.63 7.15
N ALA A 193 -18.88 -35.68 7.00
CA ALA A 193 -19.55 -36.74 6.26
C ALA A 193 -19.14 -36.77 4.77
N HIS A 194 -19.06 -35.60 4.13
CA HIS A 194 -18.62 -35.48 2.73
C HIS A 194 -17.13 -35.84 2.53
N ALA A 195 -16.26 -35.50 3.48
CA ALA A 195 -14.84 -35.85 3.43
C ALA A 195 -14.62 -37.38 3.49
N VAL A 196 -15.46 -38.11 4.25
CA VAL A 196 -15.39 -39.57 4.38
C VAL A 196 -15.90 -40.28 3.13
N THR A 197 -16.87 -39.71 2.41
CA THR A 197 -17.41 -40.32 1.17
C THR A 197 -16.55 -40.11 -0.07
N HIS A 198 -15.59 -39.16 -0.04
CA HIS A 198 -14.72 -38.83 -1.16
C HIS A 198 -13.26 -39.24 -0.98
N THR A 199 -12.93 -40.07 0.00
CA THR A 199 -11.68 -40.86 -0.02
C THR A 199 -11.78 -41.97 -1.06
N VAL A 200 -12.02 -41.61 -2.32
CA VAL A 200 -11.49 -42.39 -3.43
C VAL A 200 -9.97 -42.33 -3.24
N PRO A 201 -9.24 -43.46 -3.16
CA PRO A 201 -7.79 -43.40 -3.16
C PRO A 201 -7.41 -42.54 -4.36
N MET A 202 -6.81 -41.38 -4.08
CA MET A 202 -6.20 -40.56 -5.11
C MET A 202 -5.11 -41.46 -5.69
N GLU A 203 -5.44 -42.22 -6.73
CA GLU A 203 -4.46 -42.62 -7.71
C GLU A 203 -3.75 -41.32 -8.05
N THR A 204 -2.47 -41.26 -7.69
CA THR A 204 -1.64 -40.10 -7.95
C THR A 204 -1.72 -39.86 -9.45
N ILE A 205 -2.61 -38.94 -9.86
CA ILE A 205 -2.67 -38.47 -11.23
C ILE A 205 -1.33 -37.79 -11.40
N ARG A 206 -0.38 -38.52 -11.99
CA ARG A 206 0.86 -37.98 -12.50
C ARG A 206 0.43 -37.02 -13.59
N CYS A 207 0.16 -35.78 -13.19
CA CYS A 207 0.08 -34.68 -14.13
C CYS A 207 1.40 -34.73 -14.91
N PRO A 208 1.38 -34.95 -16.23
CA PRO A 208 2.60 -34.88 -17.03
C PRO A 208 3.13 -33.47 -16.85
N SER A 209 4.15 -33.33 -16.00
CA SER A 209 4.80 -32.07 -15.82
C SER A 209 5.43 -31.73 -17.16
N ASN A 210 4.91 -30.70 -17.80
CA ASN A 210 5.51 -30.14 -19.00
C ASN A 210 6.81 -29.45 -18.57
N ILE A 211 7.85 -30.24 -18.26
CA ILE A 211 9.19 -29.81 -17.81
C ILE A 211 9.78 -28.77 -18.76
N LYS A 212 9.33 -28.75 -20.03
CA LYS A 212 9.70 -27.76 -21.03
C LYS A 212 9.37 -26.31 -20.63
N SER A 213 8.22 -26.07 -19.98
CA SER A 213 7.78 -24.71 -19.66
C SER A 213 8.66 -24.01 -18.61
N PRO A 214 8.97 -24.60 -17.45
CA PRO A 214 9.88 -23.97 -16.49
C PRO A 214 11.29 -23.78 -17.04
N ILE A 215 11.80 -24.71 -17.88
CA ILE A 215 13.11 -24.57 -18.53
C ILE A 215 13.14 -23.37 -19.49
N ILE A 216 12.11 -23.17 -20.30
CA ILE A 216 12.05 -22.02 -21.23
C ILE A 216 12.02 -20.70 -20.46
N ILE A 217 11.23 -20.62 -19.37
CA ILE A 217 11.11 -19.40 -18.56
C ILE A 217 12.46 -19.06 -17.88
N THR A 218 13.16 -20.05 -17.33
CA THR A 218 14.46 -19.81 -16.66
C THR A 218 15.54 -19.38 -17.64
N VAL A 219 15.61 -19.99 -18.84
CA VAL A 219 16.54 -19.58 -19.89
C VAL A 219 16.25 -18.14 -20.34
N LEU A 220 14.98 -17.78 -20.53
CA LEU A 220 14.60 -16.44 -20.98
C LEU A 220 14.93 -15.37 -19.92
N ALA A 221 14.67 -15.65 -18.64
CA ALA A 221 15.05 -14.77 -17.53
C ALA A 221 16.57 -14.58 -17.42
N MET A 222 17.35 -15.65 -17.62
CA MET A 222 18.81 -15.59 -17.60
C MET A 222 19.37 -14.73 -18.75
N VAL A 223 18.85 -14.90 -19.97
CA VAL A 223 19.25 -14.08 -21.14
C VAL A 223 18.94 -12.60 -20.92
N ILE A 224 17.75 -12.27 -20.41
CA ILE A 224 17.36 -10.89 -20.12
C ILE A 224 18.32 -10.29 -19.08
N THR A 225 18.58 -11.01 -17.99
CA THR A 225 19.46 -10.53 -16.90
C THR A 225 20.89 -10.30 -17.40
N LEU A 226 21.46 -11.22 -18.18
CA LEU A 226 22.80 -11.08 -18.77
C LEU A 226 22.87 -9.89 -19.75
N THR A 227 21.81 -9.69 -20.54
CA THR A 227 21.74 -8.55 -21.49
C THR A 227 21.71 -7.22 -20.74
N PHE A 228 20.91 -7.12 -19.67
CA PHE A 228 20.89 -5.95 -18.80
C PHE A 228 22.25 -5.67 -18.15
N LEU A 229 22.92 -6.70 -17.62
CA LEU A 229 24.25 -6.58 -17.04
C LEU A 229 25.27 -6.12 -18.09
N PHE A 230 25.20 -6.65 -19.31
CA PHE A 230 26.08 -6.25 -20.41
C PHE A 230 25.88 -4.78 -20.82
N ILE A 231 24.62 -4.33 -20.92
CA ILE A 231 24.29 -2.92 -21.22
C ILE A 231 24.82 -2.02 -20.10
N MET A 232 24.54 -2.36 -18.84
CA MET A 232 25.04 -1.63 -17.68
C MET A 232 26.56 -1.57 -17.66
N PHE A 233 27.23 -2.69 -17.94
CA PHE A 233 28.67 -2.75 -18.02
C PHE A 233 29.22 -1.87 -19.15
N LYS A 234 28.63 -1.92 -20.35
CA LYS A 234 29.07 -1.12 -21.49
C LYS A 234 28.88 0.39 -21.26
N VAL A 235 27.73 0.78 -20.73
CA VAL A 235 27.40 2.19 -20.42
C VAL A 235 28.27 2.71 -19.29
N ASN A 236 28.40 1.94 -18.20
CA ASN A 236 29.27 2.33 -17.09
C ASN A 236 30.74 2.33 -17.51
N TYR A 237 31.21 1.38 -18.33
CA TYR A 237 32.59 1.39 -18.81
C TYR A 237 32.89 2.63 -19.65
N ASP A 238 32.04 2.99 -20.63
CA ASP A 238 32.26 4.19 -21.43
C ASP A 238 32.21 5.48 -20.57
N MET A 239 31.29 5.55 -19.61
CA MET A 239 31.19 6.69 -18.69
C MET A 239 32.39 6.75 -17.74
N PHE A 240 32.80 5.64 -17.13
CA PHE A 240 33.90 5.57 -16.16
C PHE A 240 35.24 5.79 -16.85
N TYR A 241 35.46 5.20 -18.04
CA TYR A 241 36.70 5.40 -18.79
C TYR A 241 36.81 6.85 -19.28
N LYS A 242 35.73 7.43 -19.83
CA LYS A 242 35.73 8.85 -20.22
C LYS A 242 35.91 9.76 -19.02
N TYR A 243 35.15 9.57 -17.94
CA TYR A 243 35.17 10.45 -16.78
C TYR A 243 36.48 10.36 -16.00
N PHE A 244 36.97 9.14 -15.75
CA PHE A 244 38.15 8.91 -14.91
C PHE A 244 39.46 9.22 -15.67
N PHE A 245 39.61 8.79 -16.93
CA PHE A 245 40.85 9.06 -17.67
C PHE A 245 40.94 10.50 -18.19
N TYR A 246 39.85 11.11 -18.68
CA TYR A 246 39.94 12.48 -19.21
C TYR A 246 39.99 13.56 -18.13
N LYS A 247 39.33 13.36 -16.98
CA LYS A 247 39.21 14.42 -15.97
C LYS A 247 40.33 14.40 -14.92
N ASN A 248 40.86 13.23 -14.58
CA ASN A 248 41.77 13.08 -13.43
C ASN A 248 43.24 12.82 -13.79
N THR A 249 43.60 12.66 -15.07
CA THR A 249 45.02 12.49 -15.45
C THR A 249 45.63 13.81 -15.94
N LYS A 250 46.82 14.17 -15.43
CA LYS A 250 47.59 15.35 -15.86
C LYS A 250 47.84 15.37 -17.38
N TYR A 251 47.85 14.18 -18.00
CA TYR A 251 47.93 13.95 -19.45
C TYR A 251 46.69 14.39 -20.24
N GLY A 252 45.48 14.32 -19.66
CA GLY A 252 44.24 14.71 -20.34
C GLY A 252 44.22 16.17 -20.81
N SER A 253 44.76 17.09 -19.99
CA SER A 253 44.86 18.51 -20.33
C SER A 253 45.85 18.81 -21.47
N ASN A 254 46.90 17.99 -21.61
CA ASN A 254 47.88 18.11 -22.69
C ASN A 254 47.33 17.53 -23.99
N LEU A 255 46.65 16.38 -23.91
CA LEU A 255 46.03 15.74 -25.05
C LEU A 255 44.91 16.60 -25.66
N GLN A 256 44.07 17.21 -24.83
CA GLN A 256 43.06 18.18 -25.28
C GLN A 256 43.68 19.40 -25.98
N ARG A 257 44.83 19.90 -25.49
CA ARG A 257 45.57 20.99 -26.15
C ARG A 257 46.10 20.58 -27.53
N VAL A 258 46.64 19.36 -27.65
CA VAL A 258 47.12 18.83 -28.95
C VAL A 258 45.96 18.65 -29.93
N ILE A 259 44.85 18.04 -29.49
CA ILE A 259 43.64 17.86 -30.31
C ILE A 259 43.09 19.21 -30.79
N LYS A 260 43.04 20.22 -29.90
CA LYS A 260 42.59 21.57 -30.25
C LYS A 260 43.52 22.23 -31.29
N ARG A 261 44.84 22.05 -31.18
CA ARG A 261 45.80 22.56 -32.18
C ARG A 261 45.62 21.87 -33.53
N ILE A 262 45.42 20.55 -33.56
CA ILE A 262 45.18 19.79 -34.79
C ILE A 262 43.88 20.24 -35.46
N LYS A 263 42.79 20.39 -34.69
CA LYS A 263 41.50 20.85 -35.21
C LYS A 263 41.57 22.26 -35.80
N ASN A 264 42.26 23.19 -35.13
CA ASN A 264 42.48 24.54 -35.66
C ASN A 264 43.33 24.53 -36.94
N LYS A 265 44.34 23.67 -37.06
CA LYS A 265 45.12 23.55 -38.30
C LYS A 265 44.28 23.01 -39.45
N LEU A 266 43.45 21.99 -39.18
CA LEU A 266 42.53 21.42 -40.18
C LEU A 266 41.48 22.45 -40.64
N SER A 267 40.91 23.24 -39.74
CA SER A 267 39.92 24.26 -40.12
C SER A 267 40.52 25.39 -40.97
N ILE A 268 41.74 25.84 -40.65
CA ILE A 268 42.46 26.82 -41.46
C ILE A 268 42.79 26.25 -42.85
N SER A 269 43.21 24.98 -42.92
CA SER A 269 43.49 24.30 -44.19
C SER A 269 42.24 24.20 -45.06
N SER A 270 41.10 23.77 -44.50
CA SER A 270 39.85 23.65 -45.24
C SER A 270 39.31 24.99 -45.73
N GLU A 271 39.45 26.05 -44.92
CA GLU A 271 39.01 27.39 -45.31
C GLU A 271 39.89 27.97 -46.45
N SER A 272 41.20 27.66 -46.43
CA SER A 272 42.12 28.02 -47.51
C SER A 272 41.81 27.29 -48.82
N GLU A 273 41.37 26.03 -48.76
CA GLU A 273 40.94 25.25 -49.93
C GLU A 273 39.60 25.72 -50.50
N MET A 274 38.65 26.11 -49.64
CA MET A 274 37.39 26.71 -50.09
C MET A 274 37.64 28.04 -50.82
N ARG A 275 38.45 28.95 -50.26
CA ARG A 275 38.78 30.23 -50.92
C ARG A 275 39.50 30.05 -52.27
N ARG A 276 40.34 29.02 -52.41
CA ARG A 276 40.98 28.69 -53.71
C ARG A 276 39.97 28.20 -54.75
N ARG A 277 38.96 27.43 -54.34
CA ARG A 277 37.89 27.00 -55.25
C ARG A 277 37.03 28.17 -55.72
N ASP A 278 36.67 29.08 -54.81
CA ASP A 278 35.86 30.25 -55.17
C ASP A 278 36.59 31.22 -56.11
N SER A 279 37.90 31.43 -55.93
CA SER A 279 38.67 32.29 -56.86
C SER A 279 38.85 31.65 -58.24
N SER A 280 38.95 30.31 -58.30
CA SER A 280 38.96 29.58 -59.57
C SER A 280 37.63 29.73 -60.30
N TYR A 281 36.50 29.58 -59.59
CA TYR A 281 35.17 29.71 -60.18
C TYR A 281 34.91 31.12 -60.75
N ASN A 282 35.34 32.18 -60.05
CA ASN A 282 35.22 33.56 -60.55
C ASN A 282 36.08 33.83 -61.80
N ARG A 283 37.24 33.16 -61.98
CA ARG A 283 38.03 33.28 -63.21
C ARG A 283 37.32 32.69 -64.44
N TYR A 284 36.62 31.57 -64.28
CA TYR A 284 35.86 30.97 -65.37
C TYR A 284 34.65 31.82 -65.79
N ASN A 285 33.97 32.47 -64.84
CA ASN A 285 32.87 33.38 -65.16
C ASN A 285 33.32 34.64 -65.92
N ILE A 286 34.50 35.20 -65.63
CA ILE A 286 35.05 36.34 -66.39
C ILE A 286 35.40 35.91 -67.83
N LEU A 287 35.96 34.71 -68.02
CA LEU A 287 36.27 34.18 -69.36
C LEU A 287 35.01 33.89 -70.19
N ASN A 288 33.94 33.38 -69.58
CA ASN A 288 32.67 33.18 -70.28
C ASN A 288 31.99 34.50 -70.64
N HIS A 289 32.00 35.51 -69.76
CA HIS A 289 31.44 36.81 -70.10
C HIS A 289 32.21 37.53 -71.20
N LEU A 290 33.53 37.33 -71.32
CA LEU A 290 34.31 37.90 -72.42
C LEU A 290 34.05 37.21 -73.77
N ASN A 291 33.65 35.94 -73.78
CA ASN A 291 33.31 35.22 -75.01
C ASN A 291 31.92 35.60 -75.57
N GLU A 292 31.01 36.12 -74.76
CA GLU A 292 29.71 36.61 -75.23
C GLU A 292 29.78 37.98 -75.94
N PHE A 293 30.90 38.71 -75.83
CA PHE A 293 31.10 40.00 -76.51
C PHE A 293 31.79 39.91 -77.88
N TYR A 294 32.21 38.72 -78.31
CA TYR A 294 32.90 38.50 -79.59
C TYR A 294 32.06 37.73 -80.63
N TYR A 295 30.75 37.65 -80.42
CA TYR A 295 29.75 37.23 -81.41
C TYR A 295 28.67 38.31 -81.55
#